data_AF-A0A2N3FLD8-F1
#
_entry.id   AF-A0A2N3FLD8-F1
#
_cell.length_a   1.000
_cell.length_b   1.000
_cell.length_c   1.000
_cell.angle_alpha   90.00
_cell.angle_beta   90.00
_cell.angle_gamma   90.00
#
_symmetry.space_group_name_H-M   'P 1'
#
loop_
_entity.id
_entity.type
_entity.pdbx_description
1 polymer ?
#
loop_
_entity_poly.entity_id
_entity_poly.type
_entity_poly.pdbx_seq_one_letter_code
_entity_poly.pdbx_strand_id
1 'polypeptide(L)'
;MQKLATVLLALIVVFAMVGCSSSEPDADTGEQPGITEPISPEAEMPVLTGAWEVTTVLTDIDIPAMTPAADQPGAQWTCTVDGGSMTLVTDQHTYTGSFESNDSGGTWVYDAASTYTDADGTAWTSTILVRATQDNADAFTGTMEGEISSDADGHLYSAVWDITGARQ
;
A
#
# COMPACT_ATOMS: atom_id res chain seq x y z
N MET A 1 20.93 13.83 31.35
CA MET A 1 20.87 12.40 31.71
C MET A 1 19.55 11.86 31.20
N GLN A 2 19.54 11.11 30.10
CA GLN A 2 18.33 10.46 29.60
C GLN A 2 18.74 9.12 29.03
N LYS A 3 18.40 8.06 29.77
CA LYS A 3 18.68 6.67 29.41
C LYS A 3 17.65 6.27 28.35
N LEU A 4 18.07 6.15 27.10
CA LEU A 4 17.31 5.51 26.04
C LEU A 4 17.20 4.02 26.34
N ALA A 5 15.97 3.53 26.51
CA ALA A 5 15.67 2.11 26.60
C ALA A 5 15.49 1.56 25.17
N THR A 6 16.51 0.87 24.67
CA THR A 6 16.43 0.08 23.44
C THR A 6 15.75 -1.25 23.76
N VAL A 7 14.53 -1.46 23.27
CA VAL A 7 13.88 -2.78 23.30
C VAL A 7 14.27 -3.50 22.01
N LEU A 8 15.21 -4.43 22.14
CA LEU A 8 15.63 -5.37 21.11
C LEU A 8 14.70 -6.59 21.17
N LEU A 9 13.89 -6.82 20.13
CA LEU A 9 13.12 -8.06 20.00
C LEU A 9 13.69 -8.87 18.83
N ALA A 10 14.46 -9.90 19.17
CA ALA A 10 14.93 -10.91 18.25
C ALA A 10 13.90 -12.05 18.20
N LEU A 11 13.36 -12.33 17.02
CA LEU A 11 12.57 -13.53 16.78
C LEU A 11 13.34 -14.45 15.84
N ILE A 12 13.96 -15.49 16.42
CA ILE A 12 14.53 -16.62 15.68
C ILE A 12 13.44 -17.67 15.57
N VAL A 13 13.00 -17.98 14.35
CA VAL A 13 12.16 -19.15 14.08
C VAL A 13 13.00 -20.15 13.29
N VAL A 14 13.40 -21.22 13.98
CA VAL A 14 13.94 -22.43 13.38
C VAL A 14 12.77 -23.39 13.16
N PHE A 15 12.49 -23.73 11.90
CA PHE A 15 11.66 -24.89 11.56
C PHE A 15 12.52 -25.85 10.73
N ALA A 16 12.97 -26.92 11.40
CA ALA A 16 13.50 -28.12 10.77
C ALA A 16 12.51 -29.24 11.06
N MET A 17 11.97 -29.85 9.99
CA MET A 17 11.52 -31.24 9.87
C MET A 17 10.49 -31.34 8.73
N VAL A 18 10.84 -32.02 7.64
CA VAL A 18 10.09 -33.21 7.17
C VAL A 18 11.08 -34.10 6.42
N GLY A 19 11.24 -35.32 6.93
CA GLY A 19 12.09 -36.35 6.35
C GLY A 19 11.48 -37.00 5.11
N CYS A 20 12.38 -37.53 4.28
CA CYS A 20 12.08 -38.44 3.20
C CYS A 20 11.32 -39.68 3.71
N SER A 21 10.31 -40.10 2.95
CA SER A 21 9.94 -41.52 2.84
C SER A 21 9.61 -41.80 1.37
N SER A 22 10.47 -42.61 0.75
CA SER A 22 10.30 -43.20 -0.57
C SER A 22 9.18 -44.23 -0.58
N SER A 23 8.37 -44.22 -1.63
CA SER A 23 7.57 -45.36 -2.11
C SER A 23 7.33 -45.22 -3.62
N GLU A 24 8.11 -45.95 -4.42
CA GLU A 24 7.71 -46.52 -5.72
C GLU A 24 7.60 -48.05 -5.49
N PRO A 25 6.75 -48.84 -6.17
CA PRO A 25 6.58 -48.84 -7.64
C PRO A 25 5.15 -49.12 -8.17
N ASP A 26 4.90 -48.84 -9.45
CA ASP A 26 4.77 -49.83 -10.53
C ASP A 26 3.97 -49.29 -11.73
N ALA A 27 4.24 -49.89 -12.88
CA ALA A 27 3.98 -49.38 -14.22
C ALA A 27 2.54 -49.55 -14.77
N ASP A 28 2.26 -48.67 -15.74
CA ASP A 28 1.63 -48.93 -17.05
C ASP A 28 0.14 -48.64 -17.27
N THR A 29 -0.07 -48.03 -18.45
CA THR A 29 -1.26 -47.97 -19.30
C THR A 29 -2.27 -46.84 -19.08
N GLY A 30 -2.20 -45.83 -19.96
CA GLY A 30 -3.37 -45.04 -20.36
C GLY A 30 -3.07 -43.58 -20.65
N GLU A 31 -2.60 -43.28 -21.87
CA GLU A 31 -2.72 -41.94 -22.46
C GLU A 31 -4.20 -41.52 -22.43
N GLN A 32 -4.51 -40.54 -21.60
CA GLN A 32 -5.69 -39.71 -21.74
C GLN A 32 -5.20 -38.33 -22.20
N PRO A 33 -5.71 -37.77 -23.31
CA PRO A 33 -5.39 -36.40 -23.68
C PRO A 33 -6.08 -35.49 -22.66
N GLY A 34 -5.38 -35.23 -21.56
CA GLY A 34 -5.74 -34.22 -20.59
C GLY A 34 -5.67 -32.89 -21.30
N ILE A 35 -6.85 -32.33 -21.54
CA ILE A 35 -7.09 -30.95 -21.93
C ILE A 35 -6.16 -30.09 -21.08
N THR A 36 -5.05 -29.62 -21.65
CA THR A 36 -4.27 -28.56 -21.03
C THR A 36 -5.09 -27.31 -21.28
N GLU A 37 -6.02 -27.01 -20.38
CA GLU A 37 -6.56 -25.66 -20.33
C GLU A 37 -5.36 -24.72 -20.17
N PRO A 38 -5.24 -23.67 -21.00
CA PRO A 38 -4.25 -22.66 -20.74
C PRO A 38 -4.62 -22.06 -19.38
N ILE A 39 -3.73 -22.27 -18.40
CA ILE A 39 -3.65 -21.44 -17.20
C ILE A 39 -3.74 -19.99 -17.71
N SER A 40 -4.90 -19.38 -17.51
CA SER A 40 -5.06 -17.95 -17.67
C SER A 40 -3.97 -17.35 -16.78
N PRO A 41 -3.14 -16.42 -17.28
CA PRO A 41 -2.32 -15.66 -16.36
C PRO A 41 -3.30 -15.02 -15.38
N GLU A 42 -3.27 -15.46 -14.12
CA GLU A 42 -3.70 -14.60 -13.01
C GLU A 42 -3.01 -13.29 -13.31
N ALA A 43 -3.78 -12.25 -13.60
CA ALA A 43 -3.11 -11.04 -14.00
C ALA A 43 -2.26 -10.60 -12.81
N GLU A 44 -1.02 -10.30 -13.11
CA GLU A 44 -0.05 -10.00 -12.09
C GLU A 44 -0.53 -8.75 -11.37
N MET A 45 -0.83 -8.89 -10.07
CA MET A 45 -1.10 -7.75 -9.22
C MET A 45 0.01 -6.72 -9.43
N PRO A 46 -0.32 -5.42 -9.49
CA PRO A 46 0.68 -4.39 -9.68
C PRO A 46 1.73 -4.50 -8.58
N VAL A 47 3.00 -4.50 -8.99
CA VAL A 47 4.13 -4.69 -8.07
C VAL A 47 4.32 -3.39 -7.31
N LEU A 48 3.50 -3.16 -6.27
CA LEU A 48 3.53 -1.95 -5.47
C LEU A 48 4.32 -2.12 -4.17
N THR A 49 4.53 -3.33 -3.67
CA THR A 49 5.37 -3.56 -2.49
C THR A 49 6.79 -3.05 -2.77
N GLY A 50 7.28 -2.15 -1.90
CA GLY A 50 8.57 -1.49 -2.07
C GLY A 50 8.57 -0.03 -1.59
N ALA A 51 9.69 0.65 -1.83
CA ALA A 51 9.86 2.07 -1.57
C ALA A 51 9.70 2.88 -2.86
N TRP A 52 9.02 4.01 -2.75
CA TRP A 52 8.66 4.89 -3.84
C TRP A 52 8.93 6.34 -3.46
N GLU A 53 9.47 7.09 -4.40
CA GLU A 53 9.45 8.56 -4.38
C GLU A 53 8.20 9.02 -5.15
N VAL A 54 7.33 9.77 -4.48
CA VAL A 54 6.05 10.22 -5.03
C VAL A 54 6.04 11.74 -5.12
N THR A 55 5.94 12.26 -6.33
CA THR A 55 5.66 13.68 -6.55
C THR A 55 4.16 13.93 -6.45
N THR A 56 3.78 14.99 -5.76
CA THR A 56 2.41 15.47 -5.55
C THR A 56 2.25 16.86 -6.16
N VAL A 57 1.14 17.11 -6.83
CA VAL A 57 0.75 18.44 -7.31
C VAL A 57 -0.66 18.72 -6.81
N LEU A 58 -0.82 19.68 -5.90
CA LEU A 58 -2.14 20.06 -5.37
C LEU A 58 -3.00 20.67 -6.49
N THR A 59 -4.13 20.04 -6.79
CA THR A 59 -5.06 20.48 -7.84
C THR A 59 -6.31 21.15 -7.28
N ASP A 60 -6.76 20.73 -6.10
CA ASP A 60 -7.94 21.29 -5.44
C ASP A 60 -7.84 21.23 -3.91
N ILE A 61 -8.43 22.21 -3.24
CA ILE A 61 -8.55 22.26 -1.78
C ILE A 61 -9.78 23.07 -1.39
N ASP A 62 -10.56 22.56 -0.46
CA ASP A 62 -11.82 23.19 -0.05
C ASP A 62 -11.62 24.40 0.89
N ILE A 63 -10.56 24.38 1.71
CA ILE A 63 -10.18 25.44 2.65
C ILE A 63 -8.82 26.02 2.21
N PRO A 64 -8.80 27.13 1.44
CA PRO A 64 -7.56 27.70 0.88
C PRO A 64 -6.51 28.12 1.93
N ALA A 65 -6.93 28.40 3.16
CA ALA A 65 -6.00 28.70 4.25
C ALA A 65 -5.10 27.50 4.60
N MET A 66 -5.53 26.28 4.28
CA MET A 66 -4.79 25.03 4.52
C MET A 66 -3.86 24.64 3.38
N THR A 67 -3.78 25.41 2.28
CA THR A 67 -2.87 25.13 1.16
C THR A 67 -1.42 24.89 1.61
N PRO A 68 -0.80 25.66 2.53
CA PRO A 68 0.57 25.38 2.95
C PRO A 68 0.74 24.02 3.64
N ALA A 69 -0.31 23.49 4.27
CA ALA A 69 -0.27 22.17 4.90
C ALA A 69 -0.49 21.05 3.86
N ALA A 70 -1.37 21.26 2.89
CA ALA A 70 -1.69 20.28 1.85
C ALA A 70 -0.67 20.24 0.69
N ASP A 71 -0.06 21.37 0.34
CA ASP A 71 0.89 21.50 -0.77
C ASP A 71 2.33 21.25 -0.29
N GLN A 72 2.60 20.00 0.06
CA GLN A 72 3.94 19.53 0.38
C GLN A 72 4.49 18.77 -0.83
N PRO A 73 5.51 19.32 -1.53
CA PRO A 73 6.03 18.69 -2.72
C PRO A 73 6.84 17.45 -2.34
N GLY A 74 6.42 16.30 -2.85
CA GLY A 74 7.15 15.07 -2.66
C GLY A 74 6.76 14.33 -1.39
N ALA A 75 6.72 13.00 -1.47
CA ALA A 75 6.50 12.11 -0.35
C ALA A 75 7.28 10.82 -0.57
N GLN A 76 7.84 10.27 0.51
CA GLN A 76 8.41 8.92 0.48
C GLN A 76 7.34 7.93 0.91
N TRP A 77 7.06 6.95 0.07
CA TRP A 77 6.05 5.93 0.30
C TRP A 77 6.73 4.58 0.45
N THR A 78 6.51 3.91 1.58
CA THR A 78 6.82 2.48 1.72
C THR A 78 5.51 1.70 1.74
N CYS A 79 5.30 0.92 0.69
CA CYS A 79 4.09 0.14 0.48
C CYS A 79 4.34 -1.33 0.84
N THR A 80 3.41 -1.94 1.56
CA THR A 80 3.34 -3.40 1.75
C THR A 80 1.94 -3.86 1.36
N VAL A 81 1.84 -4.57 0.23
CA VAL A 81 0.59 -5.16 -0.25
C VAL A 81 0.51 -6.61 0.24
N ASP A 82 -0.62 -6.97 0.84
CA ASP A 82 -0.95 -8.32 1.28
C ASP A 82 -2.40 -8.63 0.87
N GLY A 83 -2.55 -9.37 -0.23
CA GLY A 83 -3.85 -9.66 -0.84
C GLY A 83 -4.63 -8.37 -1.17
N GLY A 84 -5.87 -8.29 -0.68
CA GLY A 84 -6.74 -7.12 -0.86
C GLY A 84 -6.49 -5.96 0.11
N SER A 85 -5.32 -5.92 0.76
CA SER A 85 -4.97 -4.87 1.72
C SER A 85 -3.60 -4.28 1.41
N MET A 86 -3.41 -3.01 1.77
CA MET A 86 -2.10 -2.36 1.71
C MET A 86 -1.86 -1.50 2.95
N THR A 87 -0.63 -1.55 3.44
CA THR A 87 -0.09 -0.56 4.39
C THR A 87 0.83 0.40 3.65
N LEU A 88 0.58 1.69 3.80
CA LEU A 88 1.38 2.76 3.25
C LEU A 88 1.99 3.58 4.39
N VAL A 89 3.32 3.59 4.48
CA VAL A 89 4.05 4.45 5.42
C VAL A 89 4.56 5.67 4.68
N THR A 90 4.21 6.85 5.18
CA THR A 90 4.75 8.16 4.77
C THR A 90 5.61 8.74 5.89
N ASP A 91 6.17 9.93 5.67
CA ASP A 91 6.94 10.64 6.69
C ASP A 91 6.10 11.04 7.91
N GLN A 92 4.78 11.18 7.75
CA GLN A 92 3.87 11.70 8.79
C GLN A 92 2.86 10.66 9.28
N HIS A 93 2.46 9.73 8.42
CA HIS A 93 1.32 8.85 8.67
C HIS A 93 1.62 7.42 8.27
N THR A 94 0.98 6.48 8.96
CA THR A 94 0.87 5.10 8.52
C THR A 94 -0.59 4.85 8.19
N TYR A 95 -0.88 4.67 6.91
CA TYR A 95 -2.19 4.34 6.40
C TYR A 95 -2.34 2.83 6.28
N THR A 96 -3.52 2.34 6.60
CA THR A 96 -3.89 0.94 6.39
C THR A 96 -5.31 0.90 5.84
N GLY A 97 -5.52 0.08 4.82
CA GLY A 97 -6.81 0.07 4.13
C GLY A 97 -6.92 -0.99 3.05
N SER A 98 -8.00 -0.91 2.29
CA SER A 98 -8.32 -1.83 1.21
C SER A 98 -7.57 -1.47 -0.06
N PHE A 99 -7.03 -2.51 -0.71
CA PHE A 99 -6.32 -2.41 -1.96
C PHE A 99 -6.99 -3.28 -3.01
N GLU A 100 -7.29 -2.70 -4.16
CA GLU A 100 -7.87 -3.39 -5.30
C GLU A 100 -7.06 -3.09 -6.56
N SER A 101 -6.77 -4.12 -7.36
CA SER A 101 -6.15 -3.96 -8.67
C SER A 101 -7.01 -4.57 -9.76
N ASN A 102 -7.08 -3.89 -10.91
CA ASN A 102 -7.65 -4.44 -12.12
C ASN A 102 -6.54 -4.98 -13.03
N ASP A 103 -6.56 -6.29 -13.10
CA ASP A 103 -5.85 -7.24 -13.96
C ASP A 103 -5.61 -6.83 -15.42
N SER A 104 -6.49 -6.02 -16.01
CA SER A 104 -6.45 -5.74 -17.46
C SER A 104 -5.70 -4.46 -17.86
N GLY A 105 -5.28 -3.62 -16.91
CA GLY A 105 -4.72 -2.30 -17.25
C GLY A 105 -3.74 -1.71 -16.24
N GLY A 106 -3.31 -2.46 -15.23
CA GLY A 106 -2.41 -1.96 -14.18
C GLY A 106 -3.04 -0.85 -13.32
N THR A 107 -4.35 -0.62 -13.44
CA THR A 107 -5.09 0.33 -12.61
C THR A 107 -5.32 -0.27 -11.24
N TRP A 108 -5.13 0.53 -10.20
CA TRP A 108 -5.36 0.15 -8.82
C TRP A 108 -6.01 1.28 -8.03
N VAL A 109 -6.68 0.88 -6.97
CA VAL A 109 -7.34 1.76 -6.02
C VAL A 109 -6.90 1.38 -4.61
N TYR A 110 -6.58 2.40 -3.82
CA TYR A 110 -6.25 2.25 -2.41
C TYR A 110 -7.07 3.24 -1.59
N ASP A 111 -7.90 2.71 -0.69
CA ASP A 111 -8.71 3.49 0.24
C ASP A 111 -8.24 3.16 1.67
N ALA A 112 -7.79 4.17 2.41
CA ALA A 112 -7.16 3.97 3.70
C ALA A 112 -7.31 5.14 4.66
N ALA A 113 -7.10 4.85 5.94
CA ALA A 113 -7.10 5.83 7.00
C ALA A 113 -5.87 5.71 7.90
N SER A 114 -5.50 6.82 8.53
CA SER A 114 -4.51 6.93 9.59
C SER A 114 -5.09 7.77 10.72
N THR A 115 -4.96 7.31 11.96
CA THR A 115 -5.40 8.06 13.14
C THR A 115 -4.19 8.50 13.95
N TYR A 116 -4.17 9.76 14.39
CA TYR A 116 -3.12 10.30 15.26
C TYR A 116 -3.71 11.21 16.32
N THR A 117 -2.95 11.45 17.39
CA THR A 117 -3.34 12.39 18.46
C THR A 117 -2.37 13.56 18.45
N ASP A 118 -2.90 14.78 18.41
CA ASP A 118 -2.07 15.99 18.45
C ASP A 118 -1.61 16.33 19.88
N ALA A 119 -0.90 17.46 20.02
CA ALA A 119 -0.34 17.90 21.30
C ALA A 119 -1.41 18.30 22.32
N ASP A 120 -2.60 18.68 21.86
CA ASP A 120 -3.73 19.10 22.70
C ASP A 120 -4.60 17.89 23.13
N GLY A 121 -4.27 16.69 22.62
CA GLY A 121 -4.95 15.45 22.94
C GLY A 121 -6.13 15.16 22.01
N THR A 122 -6.31 15.91 20.94
CA THR A 122 -7.37 15.70 19.95
C THR A 122 -6.97 14.56 19.02
N ALA A 123 -7.88 13.59 18.85
CA ALA A 123 -7.72 12.51 17.88
C ALA A 123 -8.18 12.98 16.49
N TRP A 124 -7.27 12.92 15.53
CA TRP A 124 -7.49 13.25 14.13
C TRP A 124 -7.46 11.98 13.29
N THR A 125 -8.33 11.95 12.29
CA THR A 125 -8.34 10.93 11.24
C THR A 125 -7.94 11.58 9.93
N SER A 126 -6.90 11.06 9.30
CA SER A 126 -6.56 11.35 7.91
C SER A 126 -7.02 10.18 7.05
N THR A 127 -7.80 10.45 6.01
CA THR A 127 -8.16 9.45 4.99
C THR A 127 -7.49 9.79 3.68
N ILE A 128 -7.19 8.78 2.89
CA ILE A 128 -6.72 8.92 1.51
C ILE A 128 -7.44 7.94 0.60
N LEU A 129 -7.66 8.38 -0.63
CA LEU A 129 -8.16 7.55 -1.72
C LEU A 129 -7.29 7.77 -2.95
N VAL A 130 -6.44 6.79 -3.22
CA VAL A 130 -5.53 6.80 -4.36
C VAL A 130 -6.14 6.00 -5.50
N ARG A 131 -6.14 6.59 -6.69
CA ARG A 131 -6.52 5.93 -7.94
C ARG A 131 -5.42 6.15 -8.95
N ALA A 132 -4.74 5.09 -9.33
CA ALA A 132 -3.56 5.20 -10.17
C ALA A 132 -3.45 4.04 -11.14
N THR A 133 -2.62 4.25 -12.16
CA THR A 133 -2.26 3.25 -13.16
C THR A 133 -0.77 3.04 -13.10
N GLN A 134 -0.37 1.77 -13.03
CA GLN A 134 1.02 1.38 -13.14
C GLN A 134 1.48 1.56 -14.59
N ASP A 135 2.43 2.48 -14.81
CA ASP A 135 2.96 2.79 -16.13
C ASP A 135 4.02 1.75 -16.56
N ASN A 136 4.79 1.25 -15.59
CA ASN A 136 5.70 0.13 -15.70
C ASN A 136 6.06 -0.40 -14.30
N ALA A 137 6.94 -1.40 -14.20
CA ALA A 137 7.32 -2.01 -12.91
C ALA A 137 7.80 -0.99 -11.86
N ASP A 138 8.40 0.12 -12.31
CA ASP A 138 9.07 1.11 -11.48
C ASP A 138 8.38 2.49 -11.52
N ALA A 139 7.19 2.62 -12.11
CA ALA A 139 6.47 3.90 -12.18
C ALA A 139 4.96 3.74 -12.17
N PHE A 140 4.27 4.73 -11.59
CA PHE A 140 2.82 4.90 -11.68
C PHE A 140 2.41 6.37 -11.74
N THR A 141 1.24 6.64 -12.28
CA THR A 141 0.61 7.96 -12.32
C THR A 141 -0.86 7.86 -11.90
N GLY A 142 -1.40 8.92 -11.29
CA GLY A 142 -2.78 8.91 -10.86
C GLY A 142 -3.19 10.14 -10.08
N THR A 143 -4.27 9.98 -9.31
CA THR A 143 -4.77 11.00 -8.38
C THR A 143 -4.86 10.45 -6.97
N MET A 144 -4.73 11.35 -6.00
CA MET A 144 -4.98 11.10 -4.59
C MET A 144 -5.99 12.11 -4.10
N GLU A 145 -7.03 11.65 -3.43
CA GLU A 145 -7.92 12.48 -2.62
C GLU A 145 -7.56 12.24 -1.15
N GLY A 146 -7.71 13.26 -0.30
CA GLY A 146 -7.52 13.09 1.12
C GLY A 146 -8.32 14.07 1.94
N GLU A 147 -8.66 13.65 3.16
CA GLU A 147 -9.39 14.44 4.14
C GLU A 147 -8.69 14.34 5.49
N ILE A 148 -8.71 15.42 6.26
CA ILE A 148 -8.37 15.39 7.68
C ILE A 148 -9.56 15.92 8.48
N SER A 149 -10.03 15.13 9.45
CA SER A 149 -11.15 15.48 10.30
C SER A 149 -11.00 14.91 11.72
N SER A 150 -11.70 15.49 12.69
CA SER A 150 -11.78 15.00 14.07
C SER A 150 -13.22 15.08 14.60
N ASP A 151 -13.53 14.24 15.58
CA ASP A 151 -14.84 14.28 16.25
C ASP A 151 -15.01 15.54 17.13
N ALA A 152 -13.90 16.13 17.59
CA ALA A 152 -13.91 17.28 18.50
C ALA A 152 -14.02 18.62 17.75
N ASP A 153 -13.19 18.79 16.72
CA ASP A 153 -13.04 20.06 16.01
C ASP A 153 -13.66 20.03 14.60
N GLY A 154 -14.10 18.85 14.15
CA GLY A 154 -14.75 18.65 12.87
C GLY A 154 -13.76 18.58 11.71
N HIS A 155 -14.18 19.11 10.57
CA HIS A 155 -13.44 19.06 9.32
C HIS A 155 -12.29 20.06 9.30
N LEU A 156 -11.08 19.61 8.94
CA LEU A 156 -9.90 20.48 8.79
C LEU A 156 -9.67 20.90 7.34
N TYR A 157 -9.61 19.95 6.41
CA TYR A 157 -9.62 20.18 4.96
C TYR A 157 -9.81 18.88 4.17
N SER A 158 -10.27 19.02 2.93
CA SER A 158 -10.20 18.01 1.87
C SER A 158 -9.35 18.55 0.72
N ALA A 159 -8.51 17.71 0.14
CA ALA A 159 -7.64 18.09 -0.96
C ALA A 159 -7.53 16.99 -2.00
N VAL A 160 -7.20 17.40 -3.22
CA VAL A 160 -6.95 16.52 -4.37
C VAL A 160 -5.58 16.83 -4.94
N TRP A 161 -4.81 15.79 -5.20
CA TRP A 161 -3.48 15.86 -5.80
C TRP A 161 -3.40 14.99 -7.04
N ASP A 162 -2.72 15.48 -8.07
CA ASP A 162 -2.11 14.61 -9.06
C ASP A 162 -0.84 14.00 -8.46
N ILE A 163 -0.61 12.70 -8.71
CA ILE A 163 0.54 11.98 -8.18
C ILE A 163 1.32 11.27 -9.29
N THR A 164 2.64 11.21 -9.11
CA THR A 164 3.56 10.39 -9.92
C THR A 164 4.52 9.69 -9.00
N GLY A 165 4.52 8.35 -9.01
CA GLY A 165 5.45 7.53 -8.24
C GLY A 165 6.56 6.96 -9.10
N ALA A 166 7.77 6.96 -8.56
CA ALA A 166 8.94 6.30 -9.11
C ALA A 166 9.57 5.39 -8.04
N ARG A 167 9.98 4.18 -8.41
CA ARG A 167 10.60 3.24 -7.48
C ARG A 167 12.01 3.69 -7.09
N GLN A 168 12.39 3.44 -5.84
CA GLN A 168 13.74 3.72 -5.30
C GLN A 168 14.73 2.57 -5.50
#